data_AF-A0A935P1X5-F1
#
_entry.id   AF-A0A935P1X5-F1
#
_cell.length_a   1.000
_cell.length_b   1.000
_cell.length_c   1.000
_cell.angle_alpha   90.00
_cell.angle_beta   90.00
_cell.angle_gamma   90.00
#
_symmetry.space_group_name_H-M   'P 1'
#
loop_
_entity.id
_entity.type
_entity.pdbx_description
1 polymer ?
#
loop_
_entity_poly.entity_id
_entity_poly.type
_entity_poly.pdbx_seq_one_letter_code
_entity_poly.pdbx_strand_id
1 'polypeptide(L)'
;MGKVRSLLGAVALGAIAAALLGGCSRASDELDSKRSPAMPPPHDVQVSEALRIEVVIDGSPESALTATTVRDIKPDFADSDRRGWWISTLIPKALGAKVLVAEGPSGVGLRLETPGPGGLMPALLLTRRGDVIVAAVDPQDPFPRYHGQGGRLRRFGDPMPRLSPVSKLSIQR
;
A
#
# COMPACT_ATOMS: atom_id res chain seq x y z
N MET A 1 39.78 -65.64 -20.68
CA MET A 1 40.72 -64.48 -20.78
C MET A 1 40.70 -64.00 -22.23
N GLY A 2 39.88 -63.00 -22.53
CA GLY A 2 39.68 -62.46 -23.88
C GLY A 2 40.63 -61.31 -24.19
N LYS A 3 41.37 -61.43 -25.30
CA LYS A 3 41.38 -60.54 -26.49
C LYS A 3 40.97 -59.07 -26.21
N VAL A 4 41.69 -58.00 -26.58
CA VAL A 4 42.50 -57.70 -27.77
C VAL A 4 43.44 -56.51 -27.45
N ARG A 5 44.64 -56.51 -28.02
CA ARG A 5 45.59 -55.38 -28.08
C ARG A 5 45.48 -54.64 -29.43
N SER A 6 45.78 -53.34 -29.36
CA SER A 6 46.39 -52.48 -30.40
C SER A 6 45.56 -51.93 -31.57
N LEU A 7 45.59 -50.59 -31.68
CA LEU A 7 46.11 -49.77 -32.79
C LEU A 7 46.01 -48.27 -32.36
N LEU A 8 47.09 -47.63 -31.88
CA LEU A 8 47.98 -46.70 -32.64
C LEU A 8 47.24 -45.93 -33.75
N GLY A 9 46.97 -44.63 -33.55
CA GLY A 9 47.82 -43.53 -34.04
C GLY A 9 47.00 -42.74 -35.07
N ALA A 10 47.13 -41.43 -35.33
CA ALA A 10 48.08 -40.40 -34.98
C ALA A 10 47.46 -39.03 -35.39
N VAL A 11 47.91 -37.93 -34.75
CA VAL A 11 48.23 -36.61 -35.37
C VAL A 11 47.09 -35.90 -36.13
N ALA A 12 46.64 -34.68 -35.81
CA ALA A 12 47.40 -33.43 -35.86
C ALA A 12 46.47 -32.21 -35.61
N LEU A 13 47.08 -31.08 -35.22
CA LEU A 13 46.71 -29.67 -35.50
C LEU A 13 45.27 -29.24 -35.14
N GLY A 14 45.03 -28.32 -34.20
CA GLY A 14 45.67 -27.01 -34.10
C GLY A 14 44.74 -25.95 -34.71
N ALA A 15 43.99 -25.21 -33.89
CA ALA A 15 43.55 -23.84 -34.14
C ALA A 15 42.82 -23.29 -32.90
N ILE A 16 43.50 -22.40 -32.18
CA ILE A 16 42.90 -21.45 -31.25
C ILE A 16 42.27 -20.34 -32.11
N ALA A 17 40.98 -20.06 -31.94
CA ALA A 17 40.39 -18.78 -32.30
C ALA A 17 39.21 -18.48 -31.37
N ALA A 18 39.46 -17.57 -30.43
CA ALA A 18 38.44 -16.91 -29.64
C ALA A 18 37.67 -15.90 -30.51
N ALA A 19 36.34 -15.89 -30.41
CA ALA A 19 35.53 -14.72 -30.73
C ALA A 19 34.26 -14.72 -29.90
N LEU A 20 34.22 -13.78 -28.97
CA LEU A 20 33.09 -13.38 -28.15
C LEU A 20 31.93 -12.91 -29.04
N LEU A 21 30.77 -13.56 -28.93
CA LEU A 21 29.49 -12.91 -29.21
C LEU A 21 28.52 -13.28 -28.08
N GLY A 22 28.66 -12.54 -26.98
CA GLY A 22 27.58 -12.37 -26.02
C GLY A 22 26.41 -11.68 -26.71
N GLY A 23 25.30 -12.38 -26.77
CA GLY A 23 24.01 -11.85 -27.18
C GLY A 23 22.95 -12.49 -26.31
N CYS A 24 22.76 -11.92 -25.12
CA CYS A 24 21.61 -12.21 -24.27
C CYS A 24 20.34 -12.03 -25.11
N SER A 25 19.54 -13.08 -25.25
CA SER A 25 18.19 -13.00 -25.82
C SER A 25 17.30 -12.17 -24.88
N ARG A 26 17.46 -10.85 -24.95
CA ARG A 26 16.55 -9.84 -24.42
C ARG A 26 15.75 -9.32 -25.61
N ALA A 27 14.71 -10.06 -25.97
CA ALA A 27 13.54 -9.52 -26.65
C ALA A 27 12.50 -9.30 -25.53
N SER A 28 12.61 -8.21 -24.77
CA SER A 28 11.98 -6.92 -25.08
C SER A 28 10.48 -7.07 -25.24
N ASP A 29 9.83 -7.03 -24.08
CA ASP A 29 8.44 -6.65 -23.86
C ASP A 29 8.09 -5.36 -24.62
N GLU A 30 7.74 -5.47 -25.89
CA GLU A 30 7.17 -4.38 -26.69
C GLU A 30 5.64 -4.32 -26.52
N LEU A 31 5.17 -4.18 -25.27
CA LEU A 31 3.76 -3.86 -25.00
C LEU A 31 3.55 -2.80 -23.92
N ASP A 32 4.61 -2.31 -23.26
CA ASP A 32 4.44 -1.35 -22.15
C ASP A 32 4.35 0.13 -22.59
N SER A 33 4.46 0.43 -23.89
CA SER A 33 4.48 1.81 -24.41
C SER A 33 3.12 2.37 -24.86
N LYS A 34 2.02 1.65 -24.65
CA LYS A 34 0.65 2.13 -24.94
C LYS A 34 -0.28 2.08 -23.74
N ARG A 35 0.24 2.33 -22.53
CA ARG A 35 -0.65 2.71 -21.42
C ARG A 35 -1.13 4.14 -21.68
N SER A 36 -2.29 4.26 -22.32
CA SER A 36 -3.05 5.50 -22.30
C SER A 36 -3.02 6.06 -20.87
N PRO A 37 -2.76 7.36 -20.67
CA PRO A 37 -2.79 7.92 -19.34
C PRO A 37 -4.13 7.54 -18.71
N ALA A 38 -4.06 6.91 -17.53
CA ALA A 38 -5.26 6.54 -16.79
C ALA A 38 -6.14 7.79 -16.70
N MET A 39 -7.44 7.66 -17.01
CA MET A 39 -8.38 8.78 -16.92
C MET A 39 -8.20 9.48 -15.58
N PRO A 40 -8.21 10.83 -15.55
CA PRO A 40 -8.13 11.56 -14.30
C PRO A 40 -9.22 11.01 -13.37
N PRO A 41 -8.91 10.76 -12.09
CA PRO A 41 -9.88 10.24 -11.16
C PRO A 41 -11.10 11.18 -11.11
N PRO A 42 -12.32 10.65 -10.94
CA PRO A 42 -13.52 11.46 -10.84
C PRO A 42 -13.38 12.51 -9.72
N HIS A 43 -13.85 13.72 -9.98
CA HIS A 43 -13.81 14.82 -8.99
C HIS A 43 -14.82 14.65 -7.85
N ASP A 44 -15.83 13.77 -8.00
CA ASP A 44 -16.78 13.43 -6.94
C ASP A 44 -16.50 12.03 -6.40
N VAL A 45 -15.60 11.98 -5.42
CA VAL A 45 -15.24 10.73 -4.76
C VAL A 45 -16.22 10.44 -3.64
N GLN A 46 -16.94 9.34 -3.78
CA GLN A 46 -17.90 8.88 -2.79
C GLN A 46 -17.36 7.70 -1.99
N VAL A 47 -17.82 7.59 -0.74
CA VAL A 47 -17.57 6.42 0.10
C VAL A 47 -18.35 5.25 -0.50
N SER A 48 -17.70 4.11 -0.70
CA SER A 48 -18.37 2.89 -1.19
C SER A 48 -19.53 2.50 -0.28
N GLU A 49 -20.72 2.27 -0.84
CA GLU A 49 -21.90 1.80 -0.10
C GLU A 49 -21.66 0.45 0.60
N ALA A 50 -20.71 -0.34 0.10
CA ALA A 50 -20.30 -1.61 0.70
C ALA A 50 -19.34 -1.43 1.89
N LEU A 51 -18.97 -0.20 2.28
CA LEU A 51 -18.06 0.04 3.39
C LEU A 51 -18.68 -0.49 4.69
N ARG A 52 -17.97 -1.44 5.30
CA ARG A 52 -18.23 -1.94 6.64
C ARG A 52 -16.90 -2.25 7.32
N ILE A 53 -16.64 -1.56 8.43
CA ILE A 53 -15.44 -1.76 9.26
C ILE A 53 -15.91 -2.18 10.66
N GLU A 54 -15.57 -3.39 11.06
CA GLU A 54 -15.86 -3.87 12.41
C GLU A 54 -15.06 -3.07 13.44
N VAL A 55 -15.66 -2.81 14.60
CA VAL A 55 -15.01 -2.04 15.68
C VAL A 55 -15.02 -2.87 16.94
N VAL A 56 -13.86 -2.98 17.59
CA VAL A 56 -13.67 -3.62 18.89
C VAL A 56 -12.92 -2.65 19.79
N ILE A 57 -13.44 -2.36 20.99
CA ILE A 57 -12.80 -1.49 21.98
C ILE A 57 -12.53 -2.31 23.24
N ASP A 58 -11.27 -2.40 23.66
CA ASP A 58 -10.82 -3.16 24.83
C ASP A 58 -11.37 -4.61 24.85
N GLY A 59 -11.41 -5.24 23.66
CA GLY A 59 -11.93 -6.58 23.46
C GLY A 59 -13.47 -6.68 23.33
N SER A 60 -14.22 -5.60 23.52
CA SER A 60 -15.67 -5.56 23.40
C SER A 60 -16.12 -5.11 22.01
N PRO A 61 -16.97 -5.87 21.29
CA PRO A 61 -17.52 -5.44 20.01
C PRO A 61 -18.37 -4.18 20.14
N GLU A 62 -18.25 -3.28 19.17
CA GLU A 62 -19.01 -2.04 19.05
C GLU A 62 -19.73 -1.97 17.71
N SER A 63 -20.56 -0.94 17.53
CA SER A 63 -21.18 -0.68 16.23
C SER A 63 -20.13 -0.48 15.15
N ALA A 64 -20.26 -1.23 14.05
CA ALA A 64 -19.39 -1.11 12.89
C ALA A 64 -19.47 0.30 12.28
N LEU A 65 -18.36 0.79 11.75
CA LEU A 65 -18.36 1.97 10.90
C LEU A 65 -18.87 1.58 9.51
N THR A 66 -19.91 2.26 9.05
CA THR A 66 -20.54 2.01 7.74
C THR A 66 -20.39 3.21 6.82
N ALA A 67 -20.69 3.03 5.53
CA ALA A 67 -20.76 4.13 4.57
C ALA A 67 -21.63 5.29 5.07
N THR A 68 -22.80 4.99 5.64
CA THR A 68 -23.71 5.97 6.22
C THR A 68 -23.06 6.71 7.39
N THR A 69 -22.48 5.97 8.34
CA THR A 69 -21.79 6.57 9.50
C THR A 69 -20.68 7.54 9.07
N VAL A 70 -19.85 7.15 8.09
CA VAL A 70 -18.74 7.99 7.62
C VAL A 70 -19.24 9.21 6.82
N ARG A 71 -20.33 9.07 6.05
CA ARG A 71 -20.91 10.19 5.30
C ARG A 71 -21.61 11.23 6.19
N ASP A 72 -22.29 10.76 7.24
CA ASP A 72 -23.07 11.62 8.13
C ASP A 72 -22.19 12.45 9.07
N ILE A 73 -20.95 11.99 9.31
CA ILE A 73 -19.99 12.69 10.15
C ILE A 73 -19.15 13.64 9.28
N LYS A 74 -19.13 14.92 9.65
CA LYS A 74 -18.28 15.94 9.00
C LYS A 74 -16.79 15.52 9.10
N PRO A 75 -16.03 15.56 7.99
CA PRO A 75 -14.58 15.37 8.03
C PRO A 75 -13.89 16.37 8.96
N ASP A 76 -12.91 15.91 9.72
CA ASP A 76 -12.05 16.77 10.55
C ASP A 76 -11.14 17.62 9.68
N PHE A 77 -10.74 17.09 8.52
CA PHE A 77 -9.95 17.79 7.52
C PHE A 77 -10.32 17.31 6.11
N ALA A 78 -10.28 18.23 5.15
CA ALA A 78 -10.67 17.99 3.77
C ALA A 78 -9.89 18.92 2.81
N ASP A 79 -9.59 18.42 1.61
CA ASP A 79 -9.20 19.23 0.45
C ASP A 79 -10.11 18.89 -0.74
N SER A 80 -9.76 19.33 -1.96
CA SER A 80 -10.56 19.03 -3.16
C SER A 80 -10.63 17.55 -3.51
N ASP A 81 -9.67 16.76 -3.04
CA ASP A 81 -9.39 15.40 -3.50
C ASP A 81 -9.57 14.36 -2.39
N ARG A 82 -9.54 14.78 -1.12
CA ARG A 82 -9.43 13.90 0.04
C ARG A 82 -10.28 14.41 1.20
N ARG A 83 -10.74 13.46 2.01
CA ARG A 83 -11.42 13.71 3.28
C ARG A 83 -10.81 12.82 4.35
N GLY A 84 -10.73 13.31 5.58
CA GLY A 84 -10.16 12.57 6.69
C GLY A 84 -10.90 12.83 7.99
N TRP A 85 -10.90 11.80 8.82
CA TRP A 85 -11.50 11.82 10.14
C TRP A 85 -10.52 11.21 11.15
N TRP A 86 -10.39 11.84 12.31
CA TRP A 86 -9.75 11.22 13.45
C TRP A 86 -10.58 10.02 13.90
N ILE A 87 -9.92 8.96 14.34
CA ILE A 87 -10.63 7.77 14.84
C ILE A 87 -11.51 8.14 16.04
N SER A 88 -11.07 9.06 16.89
CA SER A 88 -11.86 9.56 18.03
C SER A 88 -13.11 10.35 17.61
N THR A 89 -13.12 10.95 16.42
CA THR A 89 -14.31 11.65 15.89
C THR A 89 -15.35 10.64 15.41
N LEU A 90 -14.92 9.60 14.68
CA LEU A 90 -15.81 8.53 14.20
C LEU A 90 -16.30 7.62 15.31
N ILE A 91 -15.46 7.37 16.31
CA ILE A 91 -15.72 6.48 17.43
C ILE A 91 -15.42 7.27 18.71
N PRO A 92 -16.37 8.05 19.25
CA PRO A 92 -16.14 8.86 20.45
C PRO A 92 -15.66 8.07 21.66
N LYS A 93 -16.06 6.79 21.77
CA LYS A 93 -15.58 5.87 22.80
C LYS A 93 -14.07 5.56 22.70
N ALA A 94 -13.45 5.80 21.55
CA ALA A 94 -12.00 5.66 21.33
C ALA A 94 -11.19 6.87 21.84
N LEU A 95 -11.83 7.89 22.44
CA LEU A 95 -11.11 8.99 23.06
C LEU A 95 -10.17 8.45 24.15
N GLY A 96 -8.91 8.88 24.10
CA GLY A 96 -7.86 8.42 25.01
C GLY A 96 -7.21 7.09 24.61
N ALA A 97 -7.57 6.50 23.46
CA ALA A 97 -6.90 5.33 22.90
C ALA A 97 -5.38 5.46 22.95
N LYS A 98 -4.69 4.38 23.31
CA LYS A 98 -3.23 4.25 23.28
C LYS A 98 -2.77 3.52 22.05
N VAL A 99 -3.56 2.56 21.57
CA VAL A 99 -3.22 1.74 20.42
C VAL A 99 -4.44 1.48 19.56
N LEU A 100 -4.26 1.65 18.25
CA LEU A 100 -5.16 1.23 17.21
C LEU A 100 -4.51 0.09 16.42
N VAL A 101 -5.24 -0.99 16.18
CA VAL A 101 -4.88 -2.01 15.20
C VAL A 101 -5.93 -2.02 14.12
N ALA A 102 -5.55 -1.62 12.91
CA ALA A 102 -6.38 -1.81 11.72
C ALA A 102 -6.03 -3.14 11.07
N GLU A 103 -7.04 -3.89 10.64
CA GLU A 103 -6.86 -5.17 9.94
C GLU A 103 -7.58 -5.10 8.59
N GLY A 104 -6.96 -5.66 7.56
CA GLY A 104 -7.56 -5.84 6.25
C GLY A 104 -8.23 -7.22 6.12
N PRO A 105 -8.95 -7.48 5.02
CA PRO A 105 -9.71 -8.72 4.83
C PRO A 105 -8.84 -9.99 4.83
N SER A 106 -7.55 -9.87 4.52
CA SER A 106 -6.58 -10.98 4.55
C SER A 106 -5.99 -11.25 5.94
N GLY A 107 -6.39 -10.50 6.97
CA GLY A 107 -5.82 -10.57 8.31
C GLY A 107 -4.48 -9.83 8.48
N VAL A 108 -3.95 -9.21 7.42
CA VAL A 108 -2.78 -8.33 7.53
C VAL A 108 -3.19 -7.06 8.30
N GLY A 109 -2.42 -6.73 9.34
CA GLY A 109 -2.72 -5.63 10.24
C GLY A 109 -1.68 -4.51 10.25
N LEU A 110 -2.14 -3.32 10.62
CA LEU A 110 -1.34 -2.15 10.91
C LEU A 110 -1.60 -1.73 12.36
N ARG A 111 -0.56 -1.78 13.19
CA ARG A 111 -0.59 -1.30 14.59
C ARG A 111 -0.05 0.13 14.65
N LEU A 112 -0.84 1.03 15.22
CA LEU A 112 -0.53 2.45 15.41
C LEU A 112 -0.66 2.83 16.88
N GLU A 113 0.35 3.49 17.42
CA GLU A 113 0.28 4.13 18.74
C GLU A 113 -0.44 5.48 18.64
N THR A 114 -1.02 5.94 19.75
CA THR A 114 -1.81 7.17 19.83
C THR A 114 -1.44 7.99 21.08
N PRO A 115 -0.76 9.14 20.94
CA PRO A 115 -0.05 9.58 19.72
C PRO A 115 1.11 8.63 19.41
N GLY A 116 1.41 8.47 18.12
CA GLY A 116 2.59 7.74 17.65
C GLY A 116 3.86 8.59 17.62
N PRO A 117 4.97 8.02 17.13
CA PRO A 117 6.23 8.74 16.98
C PRO A 117 6.06 10.04 16.18
N GLY A 118 6.65 11.13 16.67
CA GLY A 118 6.51 12.45 16.03
C GLY A 118 5.13 13.10 16.20
N GLY A 119 4.28 12.58 17.10
CA GLY A 119 2.94 13.14 17.35
C GLY A 119 1.89 12.74 16.32
N LEU A 120 2.19 11.73 15.49
CA LEU A 120 1.26 11.25 14.47
C LEU A 120 0.02 10.62 15.11
N MET A 121 -1.14 10.90 14.54
CA MET A 121 -2.43 10.44 15.03
C MET A 121 -3.08 9.49 14.02
N PRO A 122 -3.72 8.40 14.46
CA PRO A 122 -4.45 7.53 13.55
C PRO A 122 -5.69 8.25 13.00
N ALA A 123 -5.88 8.15 11.68
CA ALA A 123 -7.04 8.67 10.98
C ALA A 123 -7.59 7.67 9.97
N LEU A 124 -8.89 7.76 9.72
CA LEU A 124 -9.54 7.17 8.56
C LEU A 124 -9.52 8.21 7.42
N LEU A 125 -9.07 7.83 6.24
CA LEU A 125 -8.97 8.74 5.09
C LEU A 125 -9.72 8.18 3.89
N LEU A 126 -10.49 9.04 3.22
CA LEU A 126 -11.01 8.82 1.87
C LEU A 126 -10.04 9.44 0.87
N THR A 127 -9.40 8.61 0.05
CA THR A 127 -8.45 9.07 -0.97
C THR A 127 -9.16 9.53 -2.23
N ARG A 128 -8.46 10.25 -3.11
CA ARG A 128 -8.97 10.65 -4.43
C ARG A 128 -9.44 9.52 -5.36
N ARG A 129 -9.14 8.27 -5.01
CA ARG A 129 -9.53 7.07 -5.79
C ARG A 129 -10.78 6.38 -5.25
N GLY A 130 -11.36 6.88 -4.15
CA GLY A 130 -12.46 6.23 -3.46
C GLY A 130 -12.03 5.18 -2.44
N ASP A 131 -10.72 4.98 -2.26
CA ASP A 131 -10.21 4.06 -1.26
C ASP A 131 -10.38 4.65 0.14
N VAL A 132 -10.94 3.84 1.05
CA VAL A 132 -10.96 4.13 2.49
C VAL A 132 -9.77 3.43 3.13
N ILE A 133 -8.89 4.21 3.74
CA ILE A 133 -7.64 3.73 4.32
C ILE A 133 -7.51 4.16 5.78
N VAL A 134 -6.73 3.42 6.55
CA VAL A 134 -6.25 3.85 7.87
C VAL A 134 -4.78 4.23 7.75
N ALA A 135 -4.39 5.37 8.30
CA ALA A 135 -3.02 5.85 8.30
C ALA A 135 -2.68 6.60 9.59
N ALA A 136 -1.39 6.68 9.91
CA ALA A 136 -0.86 7.67 10.83
C ALA A 136 -0.73 9.01 10.10
N VAL A 137 -1.19 10.11 10.70
CA VAL A 137 -1.30 11.43 10.06
C VAL A 137 -0.76 12.51 10.99
N ASP A 138 -0.02 13.49 10.45
CA ASP A 138 0.41 14.67 11.21
C ASP A 138 -0.81 15.61 11.38
N PRO A 139 -1.22 15.94 12.62
CA PRO A 139 -2.34 16.85 12.84
C PRO A 139 -2.14 18.26 12.29
N GLN A 140 -0.89 18.70 12.10
CA GLN A 140 -0.56 20.05 11.60
C GLN A 140 -0.53 20.11 10.06
N ASP A 141 -0.23 18.99 9.40
CA ASP A 141 -0.24 18.88 7.94
C ASP A 141 -0.80 17.51 7.55
N PRO A 142 -2.13 17.31 7.61
CA PRO A 142 -2.74 15.99 7.39
C PRO A 142 -2.68 15.56 5.92
N PHE A 143 -2.36 16.48 5.02
CA PHE A 143 -2.46 16.36 3.58
C PHE A 143 -1.27 17.00 2.85
N PRO A 144 -0.02 16.61 3.18
CA PRO A 144 1.15 17.29 2.66
C PRO A 144 1.20 17.20 1.13
N ARG A 145 1.70 18.29 0.52
CA ARG A 145 1.71 18.50 -0.94
C ARG A 145 2.48 17.43 -1.73
N TYR A 146 3.28 16.60 -1.05
CA TYR A 146 4.12 15.58 -1.68
C TYR A 146 3.39 14.27 -2.00
N HIS A 147 2.16 14.05 -1.52
CA HIS A 147 1.39 12.85 -1.90
C HIS A 147 0.86 12.97 -3.33
N GLY A 148 1.46 12.24 -4.27
CA GLY A 148 0.89 12.06 -5.61
C GLY A 148 1.36 13.03 -6.69
N GLN A 149 2.38 13.86 -6.43
CA GLN A 149 3.11 14.53 -7.51
C GLN A 149 4.01 13.53 -8.24
N GLY A 150 3.43 12.78 -9.17
CA GLY A 150 4.17 12.03 -10.17
C GLY A 150 5.07 12.99 -10.94
N GLY A 151 6.39 12.87 -10.76
CA GLY A 151 7.35 13.80 -11.33
C GLY A 151 8.71 13.82 -10.62
N ARG A 152 8.79 13.29 -9.39
CA ARG A 152 10.06 13.09 -8.68
C ARG A 152 10.41 11.60 -8.62
N LEU A 153 10.94 11.08 -9.73
CA LEU A 153 11.33 9.66 -9.96
C LEU A 153 12.37 9.06 -8.98
N ARG A 154 12.72 9.73 -7.87
CA ARG A 154 13.75 9.28 -6.92
C ARG A 154 13.51 9.66 -5.45
N ARG A 155 12.31 10.11 -5.08
CA ARG A 155 11.97 10.23 -3.66
C ARG A 155 11.29 8.95 -3.21
N PHE A 156 11.71 8.44 -2.06
CA PHE A 156 10.93 7.45 -1.32
C PHE A 156 9.49 7.94 -1.29
N GLY A 157 8.53 7.05 -1.57
CA GLY A 157 7.11 7.37 -1.45
C GLY A 157 6.81 7.87 -0.05
N ASP A 158 5.56 8.30 0.15
CA ASP A 158 5.05 8.59 1.49
C ASP A 158 5.48 7.50 2.49
N PRO A 159 6.34 7.81 3.48
CA PRO A 159 6.86 6.82 4.40
C PRO A 159 5.80 6.43 5.44
N MET A 160 4.65 7.11 5.49
CA MET A 160 3.68 6.92 6.54
C MET A 160 2.97 5.56 6.38
N PRO A 161 2.93 4.76 7.44
CA PRO A 161 2.31 3.45 7.38
C PRO A 161 0.80 3.62 7.16
N ARG A 162 0.27 2.86 6.20
CA ARG A 162 -1.15 2.87 5.84
C ARG A 162 -1.65 1.49 5.46
N LEU A 163 -2.94 1.26 5.66
CA LEU A 163 -3.61 0.01 5.34
C LEU A 163 -4.83 0.27 4.45
N SER A 164 -4.93 -0.48 3.35
CA SER A 164 -6.06 -0.49 2.43
C SER A 164 -6.23 -1.88 1.79
N PRO A 165 -7.45 -2.42 1.68
CA PRO A 165 -8.67 -1.96 2.35
C PRO A 165 -8.62 -2.29 3.86
N VAL A 166 -9.43 -1.58 4.66
CA VAL A 166 -9.64 -1.87 6.08
C VAL A 166 -10.98 -2.58 6.29
N SER A 167 -10.98 -3.65 7.09
CA SER A 167 -12.19 -4.40 7.45
C SER A 167 -12.47 -4.41 8.96
N LYS A 168 -11.47 -4.14 9.81
CA LYS A 168 -11.63 -4.13 11.27
C LYS A 168 -10.70 -3.13 11.95
N LEU A 169 -11.18 -2.54 13.05
CA LEU A 169 -10.44 -1.70 13.97
C LEU A 169 -10.52 -2.30 15.38
N SER A 170 -9.38 -2.61 15.97
CA SER A 170 -9.25 -2.99 17.37
C SER A 170 -8.56 -1.87 18.14
N ILE A 171 -9.20 -1.34 19.18
CA ILE A 171 -8.79 -0.15 19.91
C ILE A 171 -8.49 -0.52 21.37
N GLN A 172 -7.34 -0.09 21.87
CA GLN A 172 -6.91 -0.26 23.26
C GLN A 172 -6.75 1.12 23.90
N ARG A 173 -7.39 1.35 25.05
CA ARG A 173 -7.34 2.63 25.78
C ARG A 173 -6.40 2.64 26.98
#